data_AF-A0A6C0FYH9-F1
#
_entry.id   AF-A0A6C0FYH9-F1
#
_cell.length_a   1.000
_cell.length_b   1.000
_cell.length_c   1.000
_cell.angle_alpha   90.00
_cell.angle_beta   90.00
_cell.angle_gamma   90.00
#
_symmetry.space_group_name_H-M   'P 1'
#
loop_
_entity.id
_entity.type
_entity.pdbx_description
1 polymer ?
#
loop_
_entity_poly.entity_id
_entity_poly.type
_entity_poly.pdbx_seq_one_letter_code
_entity_poly.pdbx_strand_id
1 'polypeptide(L)' 'MPTPIPWTFKTWIACFKGVDLPIGDLADDILRDSSFPDEDDFGLILEHLSTKSKGNSNVLETFALVWSFYQVSK' A
#
# COMPACT_ATOMS: atom_id res chain seq x y z
N MET A 1 24.17 -3.09 15.80
CA MET A 1 23.79 -3.60 14.46
C MET A 1 22.59 -2.79 14.00
N PRO A 2 22.64 -2.04 12.88
CA PRO A 2 21.40 -1.51 12.32
C PRO A 2 20.64 -2.73 11.76
N THR A 3 19.50 -3.03 12.37
CA THR A 3 18.54 -4.01 11.85
C THR A 3 18.19 -3.62 10.41
N PRO A 4 18.15 -4.54 9.44
CA PRO A 4 17.59 -4.22 8.12
C PRO A 4 16.14 -3.81 8.38
N ILE A 5 15.84 -2.53 8.18
CA ILE A 5 14.48 -2.02 8.34
C ILE A 5 13.68 -2.72 7.24
N PRO A 6 12.67 -3.55 7.58
CA PRO A 6 11.90 -4.25 6.56
C PRO A 6 11.01 -3.21 5.88
N TRP A 7 11.52 -2.55 4.84
CA TRP A 7 10.73 -1.68 3.97
C TRP A 7 9.82 -2.56 3.12
N THR A 8 8.74 -3.02 3.72
CA THR A 8 7.59 -3.55 2.98
C THR A 8 6.70 -2.39 2.59
N PHE A 9 5.95 -2.52 1.51
CA PHE A 9 4.99 -1.51 1.07
C PHE A 9 4.10 -1.01 2.20
N LYS A 10 3.62 -1.91 3.08
CA LYS A 10 2.80 -1.59 4.24
C LYS A 10 3.48 -0.63 5.24
N THR A 11 4.78 -0.83 5.49
CA THR A 11 5.53 0.05 6.40
C THR A 11 5.88 1.38 5.75
N TRP A 12 6.14 1.39 4.44
CA TRP A 12 6.42 2.61 3.69
C TRP A 12 5.17 3.48 3.52
N ILE A 13 4.03 2.88 3.15
CA ILE A 13 2.77 3.61 2.95
C ILE A 13 2.25 4.21 4.26
N ALA A 14 2.62 3.62 5.40
CA ALA A 14 2.27 4.14 6.72
C ALA A 14 2.78 5.57 6.97
N CYS A 15 3.87 5.98 6.32
CA CYS A 15 4.40 7.34 6.39
C CYS A 15 3.46 8.40 5.80
N PHE A 16 2.49 7.99 4.98
CA PHE A 16 1.51 8.87 4.32
C PHE A 16 0.16 8.90 5.03
N LYS A 17 0.04 8.26 6.20
CA LYS A 17 -1.18 8.30 7.00
C LYS A 17 -1.59 9.75 7.31
N GLY A 18 -2.87 10.07 7.09
CA GLY A 18 -3.42 11.40 7.37
C GLY A 18 -2.98 12.50 6.39
N VAL A 19 -2.37 12.14 5.25
CA VAL A 19 -2.13 13.08 4.16
C VAL A 19 -3.43 13.29 3.38
N ASP A 20 -3.79 14.55 3.12
CA ASP A 20 -4.99 14.95 2.36
C ASP A 20 -4.78 14.77 0.84
N LEU A 21 -4.40 13.56 0.43
CA LEU A 21 -4.16 13.14 -0.96
C LEU A 21 -4.62 11.68 -1.13
N PRO A 22 -4.86 11.20 -2.37
CA PRO A 22 -5.27 9.82 -2.62
C PRO A 22 -4.34 8.74 -2.02
N ILE A 23 -3.05 9.05 -1.90
CA ILE A 23 -2.06 8.18 -1.24
C ILE A 23 -2.31 8.06 0.27
N GLY A 24 -2.80 9.11 0.92
CA GLY A 24 -3.13 9.12 2.33
C GLY A 24 -4.44 8.40 2.63
N ASP A 25 -5.46 8.57 1.78
CA ASP A 25 -6.68 7.76 1.85
C ASP A 25 -6.35 6.27 1.71
N LEU A 26 -5.53 5.91 0.73
CA LEU A 26 -5.06 4.53 0.55
C LEU A 26 -4.24 4.04 1.76
N ALA A 27 -3.40 4.89 2.34
CA ALA A 27 -2.62 4.56 3.54
C ALA A 27 -3.53 4.26 4.72
N ASP A 28 -4.53 5.10 4.99
CA ASP A 28 -5.48 4.89 6.08
C ASP A 28 -6.32 3.63 5.85
N ASP A 29 -6.76 3.34 4.63
CA ASP A 29 -7.48 2.11 4.31
C ASP A 29 -6.62 0.85 4.53
N ILE A 30 -5.37 0.86 4.07
CA ILE A 30 -4.42 -0.26 4.26
C ILE A 30 -4.09 -0.47 5.74
N LEU A 31 -3.84 0.61 6.48
CA LEU A 31 -3.51 0.53 7.91
C LEU A 31 -4.70 0.11 8.78
N ARG A 32 -5.93 0.35 8.31
CA ARG A 32 -7.15 -0.14 8.97
C ARG A 32 -7.47 -1.59 8.63
N ASP A 33 -6.95 -2.11 7.52
CA ASP A 33 -7.14 -3.51 7.14
C ASP A 33 -6.17 -4.43 7.90
N SER A 34 -6.65 -5.02 9.00
CA SER A 34 -5.90 -6.00 9.79
C SER A 34 -5.51 -7.25 9.01
N SER A 35 -6.16 -7.53 7.87
CA SER A 35 -5.86 -8.67 7.02
C SER A 35 -4.94 -8.32 5.86
N PHE A 36 -4.44 -7.09 5.78
CA PHE A 36 -3.54 -6.67 4.72
C PHE A 36 -2.21 -7.42 4.82
N PRO A 37 -1.72 -8.03 3.71
CA PRO A 37 -0.50 -8.83 3.70
C PRO A 37 0.70 -8.01 4.14
N ASP A 38 1.62 -8.66 4.86
CA ASP A 38 2.89 -8.04 5.28
C ASP A 38 3.98 -8.24 4.20
N GLU A 39 3.72 -9.05 3.19
CA GLU A 39 4.59 -9.27 2.04
C GLU A 39 4.73 -8.03 1.13
N ASP A 40 5.94 -7.80 0.63
CA ASP A 40 6.25 -6.75 -0.35
C ASP A 40 6.07 -7.25 -1.79
N ASP A 41 4.91 -7.83 -2.09
CA ASP A 41 4.61 -8.39 -3.41
C ASP A 41 3.45 -7.67 -4.09
N PHE A 42 3.71 -7.14 -5.29
CA PHE A 42 2.72 -6.40 -6.07
C PHE A 42 1.48 -7.24 -6.38
N GLY A 43 1.66 -8.50 -6.78
CA GLY A 43 0.58 -9.38 -7.20
C GLY A 43 -0.34 -9.74 -6.04
N LEU A 44 0.24 -10.13 -4.90
CA LEU A 44 -0.52 -10.45 -3.69
C LEU A 44 -1.29 -9.24 -3.17
N ILE A 45 -0.66 -8.07 -3.12
CA ILE A 45 -1.32 -6.84 -2.66
C ILE A 45 -2.42 -6.42 -3.64
N LEU A 46 -2.16 -6.48 -4.95
CA LEU A 46 -3.14 -6.13 -5.98
C LEU A 46 -4.36 -7.06 -5.91
N GLU A 47 -4.15 -8.37 -5.75
CA GLU A 47 -5.22 -9.36 -5.61
C GLU A 47 -6.04 -9.11 -4.33
N HIS A 48 -5.38 -8.81 -3.22
CA HIS A 48 -6.02 -8.48 -1.95
C HIS A 48 -6.88 -7.22 -2.08
N LEU A 49 -6.32 -6.13 -2.63
CA LEU A 49 -7.03 -4.88 -2.85
C LEU A 49 -8.18 -5.04 -3.85
N SER A 50 -8.00 -5.82 -4.91
CA SER A 50 -9.05 -6.13 -5.89
C SER A 50 -10.21 -6.87 -5.22
N THR A 51 -9.91 -7.89 -4.43
CA THR A 51 -10.91 -8.65 -3.68
C THR A 51 -11.65 -7.77 -2.66
N LYS A 52 -10.91 -6.95 -1.89
CA LYS A 52 -11.47 -6.12 -0.83
C LYS A 52 -12.32 -4.96 -1.36
N SER A 53 -11.86 -4.33 -2.43
CA SER A 53 -12.55 -3.22 -3.08
C SER A 53 -13.66 -3.66 -4.05
N LYS A 54 -13.90 -4.97 -4.19
CA LYS A 54 -14.82 -5.57 -5.17
C LYS A 54 -14.53 -5.12 -6.61
N GLY A 55 -13.24 -4.98 -6.94
CA GLY A 55 -12.78 -4.53 -8.25
C GLY A 55 -12.99 -3.05 -8.52
N ASN A 56 -12.98 -2.20 -7.49
CA ASN A 56 -13.07 -0.75 -7.69
C ASN A 56 -11.81 -0.24 -8.42
N SER A 57 -11.98 0.13 -9.69
CA SER A 57 -10.88 0.55 -10.55
C SER A 57 -10.09 1.72 -9.98
N ASN A 58 -10.76 2.68 -9.31
CA ASN A 58 -10.09 3.85 -8.74
C ASN A 58 -9.07 3.48 -7.65
N VAL A 59 -9.38 2.48 -6.81
CA VAL A 59 -8.48 2.00 -5.76
C VAL A 59 -7.29 1.26 -6.38
N LEU A 60 -7.54 0.45 -7.42
CA LEU A 60 -6.50 -0.30 -8.13
C LEU A 60 -5.55 0.61 -8.92
N GLU A 61 -6.08 1.63 -9.57
CA GLU A 61 -5.30 2.65 -10.28
C GLU A 61 -4.46 3.47 -9.30
N THR A 62 -5.05 3.91 -8.19
CA THR A 62 -4.32 4.62 -7.11
C THR A 62 -3.21 3.74 -6.56
N PHE A 63 -3.48 2.47 -6.28
CA PHE A 63 -2.47 1.52 -5.83
C PHE A 63 -1.34 1.34 -6.85
N ALA A 64 -1.63 1.18 -8.14
CA ALA A 64 -0.60 1.02 -9.17
C ALA A 64 0.32 2.26 -9.25
N LEU A 65 -0.24 3.46 -9.12
CA LEU A 65 0.53 4.71 -9.09
C LEU A 65 1.39 4.81 -7.83
N VAL A 66 0.81 4.54 -6.66
CA VAL A 66 1.50 4.58 -5.37
C VAL A 66 2.59 3.50 -5.30
N TRP A 67 2.36 2.31 -5.84
CA TRP A 67 3.34 1.25 -5.95
C TRP A 67 4.51 1.65 -6.86
N SER A 68 4.22 2.27 -8.00
CA SER A 68 5.27 2.79 -8.88
C SER A 68 6.11 3.85 -8.17
N PHE A 69 5.47 4.73 -7.38
CA PHE A 69 6.18 5.72 -6.57
C PHE A 69 7.04 5.08 -5.47
N TYR A 70 6.54 4.02 -4.83
CA TYR A 70 7.29 3.21 -3.87
C TYR A 70 8.54 2.59 -4.50
N GLN A 71 8.43 1.99 -5.69
CA GLN A 71 9.57 1.38 -6.39
C GLN A 71 10.66 2.40 -6.75
N VAL A 72 10.28 3.64 -7.10
CA VAL A 72 11.24 4.72 -7.37
C VAL A 72 11.86 5.30 -6.09
N SER A 73 11.13 5.21 -4.96
CA SER A 73 11.57 5.70 -3.65
C SER A 73 12.46 4.71 -2.90
N LYS A 74 12.60 3.48 -3.40
CA LYS A 74 13.39 2.38 -2.83
C LYS A 74 14.83 2.42 -3.34
#